data_AF-A0A8H7SAB8-F1
#
_entry.id   AF-A0A8H7SAB8-F1
#
_cell.length_a   1.000
_cell.length_b   1.000
_cell.length_c   1.000
_cell.angle_alpha   90.00
_cell.angle_beta   90.00
_cell.angle_gamma   90.00
#
_symmetry.space_group_name_H-M   'P 1'
#
loop_
_entity.id
_entity.type
_entity.pdbx_description
1 polymer ?
#
loop_
_entity_poly.entity_id
_entity_poly.type
_entity_poly.pdbx_seq_one_letter_code
_entity_poly.pdbx_strand_id
1 'polypeptide(L)'
;IEERNDSYNDVVDDILYNDQAQIQQRVELSEVEVKSSEYGRTEFSSLPSQYEHAEPIRSRIIKDVFHLMDQIKVPRRHGLANDFSRRLRDALFVVDEDDKKKVEAVLLKQGTTWNEKLIKNPRWLFRRVKRTIPPPEKLYPKVKQLFEIYGPLKCARTGRSLFDNEAWKQSKNILKSIHEGQVSDPPGFSFYFHMRKDRDGLPLYRCCRGTNSLEGGIHQNIIRKFGSFGASPELTDAVLADYRLRHNIDVGTINRYGRVHKGHYEPWLTQHINDMREKLGLAYTYNEVGVHRYASQLAPSDESFGIGQLPSSVLELYGIEQIDHTSNSSVKQYTSSSDLATLVILCGSTLQIAGAQHKFIARRQGVVYPILPVQTQAERDKFDNILKTKFSESYINHRIPDFEVFAKIWSTIVDGKNFFYKTPEHLRSYYNVWKDFQNI
;
A
#
# COMPACT_ATOMS: atom_id res chain seq x y z
N ILE A 1 3.45 11.74 54.92
CA ILE A 1 2.04 12.16 54.81
C ILE A 1 1.49 11.41 53.62
N GLU A 2 0.63 10.44 53.94
CA GLU A 2 0.05 9.33 53.16
C GLU A 2 0.26 9.28 51.63
N GLU A 3 0.96 8.24 51.20
CA GLU A 3 0.95 7.72 49.83
C GLU A 3 -0.42 7.10 49.52
N ARG A 4 -1.16 7.67 48.57
CA ARG A 4 -2.26 6.96 47.90
C ARG A 4 -1.73 6.36 46.60
N ASN A 5 -1.41 5.07 46.68
CA ASN A 5 -1.39 4.16 45.54
C ASN A 5 -2.84 3.94 45.07
N ASP A 6 -3.34 4.80 44.19
CA ASP A 6 -4.56 4.49 43.43
C ASP A 6 -4.13 3.87 42.09
N SER A 7 -4.50 2.61 41.88
CA SER A 7 -3.90 1.73 40.89
C SER A 7 -4.48 1.93 39.49
N TYR A 8 -3.61 1.77 38.49
CA TYR A 8 -3.91 1.78 37.05
C TYR A 8 -4.88 0.65 36.60
N ASN A 9 -5.22 -0.29 37.49
CA ASN A 9 -6.16 -1.38 37.22
C ASN A 9 -7.62 -0.95 37.41
N ASP A 10 -7.90 0.03 38.28
CA ASP A 10 -9.27 0.27 38.76
C ASP A 10 -10.20 0.90 37.70
N VAL A 11 -9.68 1.68 36.75
CA VAL A 11 -10.51 2.38 35.73
C VAL A 11 -10.80 1.49 34.50
N VAL A 12 -9.96 0.48 34.24
CA VAL A 12 -10.13 -0.45 33.10
C VAL A 12 -10.92 -1.67 33.53
N ASP A 13 -10.72 -2.14 34.76
CA ASP A 13 -11.57 -3.17 35.36
C ASP A 13 -13.01 -2.66 35.50
N ASP A 14 -13.26 -1.39 35.85
CA ASP A 14 -14.63 -0.84 35.95
C ASP A 14 -15.45 -0.88 34.65
N ILE A 15 -14.82 -0.87 33.47
CA ILE A 15 -15.51 -0.92 32.17
C ILE A 15 -15.81 -2.36 31.75
N LEU A 16 -14.95 -3.33 32.08
CA LEU A 16 -15.16 -4.76 31.82
C LEU A 16 -16.03 -5.42 32.90
N TYR A 17 -15.97 -4.94 34.14
CA TYR A 17 -16.73 -5.42 35.29
C TYR A 17 -18.21 -5.01 35.20
N ASN A 18 -18.50 -3.79 34.73
CA ASN A 18 -19.89 -3.36 34.47
C ASN A 18 -20.55 -4.18 33.35
N ASP A 19 -19.78 -4.64 32.35
CA ASP A 19 -20.29 -5.52 31.29
C ASP A 19 -20.45 -6.97 31.79
N GLN A 20 -19.56 -7.47 32.67
CA GLN A 20 -19.79 -8.76 33.36
C GLN A 20 -21.08 -8.73 34.20
N ALA A 21 -21.36 -7.62 34.89
CA ALA A 21 -22.60 -7.46 35.66
C ALA A 21 -23.86 -7.41 34.77
N GLN A 22 -23.79 -6.82 33.57
CA GLN A 22 -24.90 -6.86 32.61
C GLN A 22 -25.05 -8.21 31.88
N ILE A 23 -23.95 -8.96 31.69
CA ILE A 23 -23.95 -10.27 31.02
C ILE A 23 -24.33 -11.39 32.00
N GLN A 24 -23.97 -11.29 33.29
CA GLN A 24 -24.32 -12.26 34.34
C GLN A 24 -25.83 -12.30 34.65
N GLN A 25 -26.62 -11.35 34.15
CA GLN A 25 -28.09 -11.41 34.21
C GLN A 25 -28.76 -12.25 33.12
N ARG A 26 -28.00 -12.90 32.21
CA ARG A 26 -28.56 -13.86 31.23
C ARG A 26 -28.67 -15.26 31.83
N VAL A 27 -29.86 -15.58 32.31
CA VAL A 27 -30.26 -16.95 32.66
C VAL A 27 -30.48 -17.72 31.34
N GLU A 28 -29.65 -18.76 31.14
CA GLU A 28 -29.58 -19.71 30.01
C GLU A 28 -29.00 -19.20 28.67
N LEU A 29 -27.79 -19.69 28.34
CA LEU A 29 -27.19 -19.59 27.01
C LEU A 29 -27.99 -20.46 26.03
N SER A 30 -28.33 -19.91 24.87
CA SER A 30 -29.04 -20.70 23.85
C SER A 30 -28.15 -21.75 23.19
N GLU A 31 -28.74 -22.81 22.64
CA GLU A 31 -28.01 -23.89 21.96
C GLU A 31 -27.03 -23.39 20.88
N VAL A 32 -27.38 -22.30 20.18
CA VAL A 32 -26.52 -21.67 19.16
C VAL A 32 -25.28 -21.02 19.80
N GLU A 33 -25.45 -20.34 20.92
CA GLU A 33 -24.35 -19.72 21.67
C GLU A 33 -23.42 -20.80 22.25
N VAL A 34 -23.97 -21.90 22.76
CA VAL A 34 -23.20 -23.05 23.26
C VAL A 34 -22.38 -23.70 22.14
N LYS A 35 -23.01 -24.08 21.03
CA LYS A 35 -22.32 -24.71 19.88
C LYS A 35 -21.21 -23.83 19.31
N SER A 36 -21.46 -22.52 19.18
CA SER A 36 -20.44 -21.58 18.69
C SER A 36 -19.29 -21.43 19.70
N SER A 37 -19.59 -21.36 21.01
CA SER A 37 -18.56 -21.30 22.05
C SER A 37 -17.71 -22.59 22.10
N GLU A 38 -18.31 -23.76 21.92
CA GLU A 38 -17.60 -25.04 21.84
C GLU A 38 -16.67 -25.08 20.63
N TYR A 39 -17.16 -24.66 19.46
CA TYR A 39 -16.33 -24.56 18.25
C TYR A 39 -15.12 -23.64 18.49
N GLY A 40 -15.34 -22.45 19.06
CA GLY A 40 -14.26 -21.52 19.40
C GLY A 40 -13.23 -22.13 20.36
N ARG A 41 -13.68 -22.84 21.40
CA ARG A 41 -12.80 -23.56 22.33
C ARG A 41 -11.97 -24.64 21.62
N THR A 42 -12.57 -25.38 20.69
CA THR A 42 -11.83 -26.39 19.90
C THR A 42 -10.79 -25.74 18.99
N GLU A 43 -11.11 -24.64 18.31
CA GLU A 43 -10.16 -23.94 17.44
C GLU A 43 -8.99 -23.35 18.23
N PHE A 44 -9.27 -22.78 19.41
CA PHE A 44 -8.27 -22.18 20.28
C PHE A 44 -7.53 -23.20 21.15
N SER A 45 -7.92 -24.47 21.17
CA SER A 45 -7.24 -25.52 21.96
C SER A 45 -5.75 -25.68 21.62
N SER A 46 -5.40 -25.45 20.35
CA SER A 46 -4.01 -25.47 19.86
C SER A 46 -3.22 -24.19 20.17
N LEU A 47 -3.86 -23.15 20.70
CA LEU A 47 -3.23 -21.91 21.08
C LEU A 47 -2.90 -21.92 22.58
N PRO A 48 -1.81 -21.25 22.99
CA PRO A 48 -1.45 -21.20 24.40
C PRO A 48 -2.54 -20.49 25.21
N SER A 49 -2.76 -21.01 26.42
CA SER A 49 -3.86 -20.56 27.28
C SER A 49 -3.63 -19.12 27.74
N GLN A 50 -2.37 -18.78 28.00
CA GLN A 50 -1.84 -17.48 28.37
C GLN A 50 -0.65 -17.14 27.46
N TYR A 51 -0.07 -15.95 27.64
CA TYR A 51 1.20 -15.65 26.99
C TYR A 51 2.34 -16.33 27.76
N GLU A 52 2.92 -17.38 27.20
CA GLU A 52 3.82 -18.31 27.91
C GLU A 52 5.32 -17.99 27.74
N HIS A 53 5.68 -16.95 26.98
CA HIS A 53 7.09 -16.62 26.78
C HIS A 53 7.69 -15.98 28.03
N ALA A 54 8.77 -16.60 28.53
CA ALA A 54 9.57 -16.07 29.64
C ALA A 54 10.25 -14.72 29.29
N GLU A 55 10.49 -14.47 28.01
CA GLU A 55 10.98 -13.17 27.51
C GLU A 55 9.99 -12.53 26.53
N PRO A 56 9.83 -11.19 26.55
CA PRO A 56 8.87 -10.51 25.68
C PRO A 56 9.25 -10.65 24.20
N ILE A 57 8.42 -11.31 23.38
CA ILE A 57 8.66 -11.34 21.94
C ILE A 57 8.38 -9.96 21.34
N ARG A 58 9.35 -9.45 20.59
CA ARG A 58 9.24 -8.21 19.83
C ARG A 58 9.66 -8.49 18.39
N SER A 59 8.70 -8.45 17.46
CA SER A 59 9.01 -8.59 16.03
C SER A 59 9.40 -7.24 15.44
N ARG A 60 10.39 -7.24 14.53
CA ARG A 60 10.64 -6.10 13.63
C ARG A 60 9.76 -6.15 12.37
N ILE A 61 9.17 -7.31 12.08
CA ILE A 61 8.25 -7.53 10.97
C ILE A 61 6.84 -7.33 11.53
N ILE A 62 6.24 -6.18 11.19
CA ILE A 62 4.94 -5.77 11.71
C ILE A 62 3.89 -5.89 10.62
N LYS A 63 2.77 -6.54 10.93
CA LYS A 63 1.58 -6.63 10.08
C LYS A 63 0.78 -5.34 10.13
N ASP A 64 0.05 -5.07 9.06
CA ASP A 64 -0.92 -3.98 9.08
C ASP A 64 -2.11 -4.32 9.99
N VAL A 65 -2.22 -3.58 11.09
CA VAL A 65 -3.31 -3.69 12.06
C VAL A 65 -4.70 -3.42 11.47
N PHE A 66 -4.83 -2.56 10.45
CA PHE A 66 -6.12 -2.29 9.82
C PHE A 66 -6.58 -3.47 8.97
N HIS A 67 -5.66 -4.05 8.19
CA HIS A 67 -5.92 -5.29 7.48
C HIS A 67 -6.24 -6.43 8.46
N LEU A 68 -5.54 -6.51 9.59
CA LEU A 68 -5.82 -7.49 10.64
C LEU A 68 -7.24 -7.34 11.20
N MET A 69 -7.71 -6.11 11.47
CA MET A 69 -9.10 -5.89 11.88
C MET A 69 -10.10 -6.30 10.80
N ASP A 70 -9.76 -6.10 9.53
CA ASP A 70 -10.59 -6.47 8.39
C ASP A 70 -10.53 -7.98 8.06
N GLN A 71 -9.63 -8.76 8.65
CA GLN A 71 -9.52 -10.21 8.41
C GLN A 71 -10.77 -10.95 8.89
N ILE A 72 -11.33 -10.60 10.04
CA ILE A 72 -12.54 -11.26 10.57
C ILE A 72 -13.77 -10.76 9.82
N LYS A 73 -14.35 -11.61 8.98
CA LYS A 73 -15.56 -11.28 8.21
C LYS A 73 -16.82 -11.59 9.00
N VAL A 74 -17.26 -10.66 9.85
CA VAL A 74 -18.57 -10.75 10.52
C VAL A 74 -19.72 -10.30 9.60
N PRO A 75 -20.93 -10.87 9.74
CA PRO A 75 -22.07 -10.45 8.92
C PRO A 75 -22.44 -8.97 9.16
N ARG A 76 -22.37 -8.12 8.13
CA ARG A 76 -22.64 -6.66 8.23
C ARG A 76 -24.01 -6.30 8.81
N ARG A 77 -25.00 -7.19 8.64
CA ARG A 77 -26.38 -7.00 9.13
C ARG A 77 -26.61 -7.57 10.53
N HIS A 78 -25.57 -8.10 11.18
CA HIS A 78 -25.63 -8.56 12.56
C HIS A 78 -25.71 -7.36 13.50
N GLY A 79 -26.61 -7.39 14.49
CA GLY A 79 -26.84 -6.26 15.41
C GLY A 79 -25.57 -5.84 16.18
N LEU A 80 -24.71 -6.79 16.50
CA LEU A 80 -23.46 -6.57 17.22
C LEU A 80 -22.23 -6.30 16.34
N ALA A 81 -22.33 -6.32 15.00
CA ALA A 81 -21.16 -6.20 14.13
C ALA A 81 -20.39 -4.87 14.35
N ASN A 82 -21.12 -3.75 14.41
CA ASN A 82 -20.52 -2.43 14.61
C ASN A 82 -19.89 -2.29 16.01
N ASP A 83 -20.52 -2.88 17.02
CA ASP A 83 -20.03 -2.82 18.40
C ASP A 83 -18.76 -3.67 18.56
N PHE A 84 -18.77 -4.89 18.01
CA PHE A 84 -17.60 -5.74 17.93
C PHE A 84 -16.42 -5.04 17.24
N SER A 85 -16.62 -4.43 16.06
CA SER A 85 -15.54 -3.70 15.37
C SER A 85 -14.96 -2.55 16.20
N ARG A 86 -15.80 -1.85 16.98
CA ARG A 86 -15.34 -0.77 17.88
C ARG A 86 -14.53 -1.34 19.04
N ARG A 87 -15.03 -2.39 19.70
CA ARG A 87 -14.36 -3.04 20.82
C ARG A 87 -13.05 -3.71 20.40
N LEU A 88 -12.98 -4.29 19.20
CA LEU A 88 -11.73 -4.84 18.65
C LEU A 88 -10.69 -3.74 18.42
N ARG A 89 -11.09 -2.59 17.86
CA ARG A 89 -10.22 -1.43 17.73
C ARG A 89 -9.71 -0.95 19.09
N ASP A 90 -10.58 -0.83 20.07
CA ASP A 90 -10.23 -0.33 21.41
C ASP A 90 -9.46 -1.38 22.24
N ALA A 91 -9.57 -2.66 21.88
CA ALA A 91 -8.72 -3.72 22.39
C ALA A 91 -7.28 -3.57 21.87
N LEU A 92 -7.13 -3.36 20.56
CA LEU A 92 -5.84 -3.24 19.86
C LEU A 92 -5.11 -1.92 20.17
N PHE A 93 -5.83 -0.79 20.20
CA PHE A 93 -5.22 0.53 20.35
C PHE A 93 -5.42 1.10 21.74
N VAL A 94 -4.30 1.36 22.43
CA VAL A 94 -4.25 2.14 23.66
C VAL A 94 -4.02 3.60 23.30
N VAL A 95 -4.79 4.49 23.93
CA VAL A 95 -4.78 5.93 23.70
C VAL A 95 -3.74 6.56 24.63
N ASP A 96 -2.98 7.53 24.14
CA ASP A 96 -2.06 8.32 24.96
C ASP A 96 -2.86 9.19 25.95
N GLU A 97 -2.66 8.95 27.26
CA GLU A 97 -3.46 9.58 28.31
C GLU A 97 -3.25 11.10 28.41
N ASP A 98 -2.04 11.59 28.11
CA ASP A 98 -1.75 13.03 28.14
C ASP A 98 -2.45 13.77 26.99
N ASP A 99 -2.43 13.18 25.80
CA ASP A 99 -3.19 13.68 24.66
C ASP A 99 -4.70 13.61 24.93
N LYS A 100 -5.18 12.51 25.53
CA LYS A 100 -6.60 12.34 25.90
C LYS A 100 -7.07 13.44 26.84
N LYS A 101 -6.34 13.71 27.93
CA LYS A 101 -6.65 14.78 28.89
C LYS A 101 -6.74 16.15 28.23
N LYS A 102 -5.81 16.47 27.32
CA LYS A 102 -5.83 17.73 26.55
C LYS A 102 -7.07 17.84 25.67
N VAL A 103 -7.43 16.76 24.99
CA VAL A 103 -8.62 16.71 24.14
C VAL A 103 -9.89 16.85 24.99
N GLU A 104 -10.00 16.13 26.11
CA GLU A 104 -11.15 16.20 27.02
C GLU A 104 -11.34 17.62 27.58
N ALA A 105 -10.26 18.32 27.94
CA ALA A 105 -10.33 19.72 28.38
C ALA A 105 -10.93 20.65 27.31
N VAL A 106 -10.67 20.41 26.03
CA VAL A 106 -11.26 21.16 24.91
C VAL A 106 -12.72 20.74 24.66
N LEU A 107 -13.02 19.44 24.75
CA LEU A 107 -14.38 18.94 24.57
C LEU A 107 -15.33 19.47 25.65
N LEU A 108 -14.85 19.59 26.90
CA LEU A 108 -15.61 20.19 28.00
C LEU A 108 -16.02 21.63 27.68
N LYS A 109 -15.10 22.44 27.12
CA LYS A 109 -15.40 23.82 26.67
C LYS A 109 -16.39 23.86 25.51
N GLN A 110 -16.42 22.82 24.69
CA GLN A 110 -17.37 22.67 23.58
C GLN A 110 -18.71 22.05 24.01
N GLY A 111 -18.88 21.72 25.30
CA GLY A 111 -20.11 21.11 25.82
C GLY A 111 -20.36 19.69 25.30
N THR A 112 -19.31 18.90 25.05
CA THR A 112 -19.44 17.51 24.60
C THR A 112 -18.45 16.60 25.34
N THR A 113 -18.70 15.30 25.32
CA THR A 113 -17.83 14.30 25.96
C THR A 113 -16.98 13.52 24.96
N TRP A 114 -15.95 12.84 25.46
CA TRP A 114 -15.12 11.94 24.66
C TRP A 114 -15.95 10.88 23.92
N ASN A 115 -16.85 10.20 24.63
CA ASN A 115 -17.67 9.13 24.09
C ASN A 115 -18.65 9.63 23.01
N GLU A 116 -19.29 10.78 23.25
CA GLU A 116 -20.15 11.40 22.23
C GLU A 116 -19.36 11.77 20.98
N LYS A 117 -18.17 12.35 21.15
CA LYS A 117 -17.31 12.73 20.03
C LYS A 117 -16.79 11.52 19.28
N LEU A 118 -16.49 10.42 19.98
CA LEU A 118 -16.06 9.15 19.38
C LEU A 118 -17.15 8.54 18.49
N ILE A 119 -18.43 8.69 18.87
CA ILE A 119 -19.57 8.23 18.07
C ILE A 119 -19.83 9.16 16.88
N LYS A 120 -19.87 10.48 17.11
CA LYS A 120 -20.22 11.48 16.07
C LYS A 120 -19.10 11.75 15.08
N ASN A 121 -17.85 11.86 15.55
CA ASN A 121 -16.70 12.23 14.73
C ASN A 121 -15.38 11.62 15.25
N PRO A 122 -15.20 10.29 15.11
CA PRO A 122 -14.00 9.59 15.57
C PRO A 122 -12.73 10.09 14.87
N ARG A 123 -12.83 10.52 13.60
CA ARG A 123 -11.70 11.01 12.81
C ARG A 123 -11.11 12.29 13.38
N TRP A 124 -11.95 13.19 13.91
CA TRP A 124 -11.47 14.41 14.56
C TRP A 124 -10.65 14.10 15.81
N LEU A 125 -11.12 13.13 16.62
CA LEU A 125 -10.52 12.73 17.88
C LEU A 125 -9.19 11.98 17.66
N PHE A 126 -9.19 10.94 16.83
CA PHE A 126 -7.98 10.13 16.58
C PHE A 126 -6.89 10.84 15.78
N ARG A 127 -7.17 12.01 15.20
CA ARG A 127 -6.14 12.86 14.59
C ARG A 127 -5.37 13.68 15.63
N ARG A 128 -5.87 13.76 16.88
CA ARG A 128 -5.32 14.58 17.96
C ARG A 128 -4.73 13.77 19.11
N VAL A 129 -4.80 12.45 19.00
CA VAL A 129 -4.34 11.57 20.05
C VAL A 129 -3.49 10.45 19.47
N LYS A 130 -2.29 10.30 20.00
CA LYS A 130 -1.44 9.16 19.69
C LYS A 130 -2.08 7.88 20.20
N ARG A 131 -1.83 6.80 19.48
CA ARG A 131 -2.25 5.44 19.87
C ARG A 131 -1.07 4.49 19.78
N THR A 132 -1.01 3.56 20.71
CA THR A 132 0.02 2.52 20.76
C THR A 132 -0.63 1.17 20.86
N ILE A 133 -0.07 0.18 20.18
CA ILE A 133 -0.48 -1.21 20.30
C ILE A 133 0.39 -1.83 21.40
N PRO A 134 -0.22 -2.33 22.48
CA PRO A 134 0.52 -2.85 23.61
C PRO A 134 1.30 -4.13 23.24
N PRO A 135 2.28 -4.53 24.07
CA PRO A 135 3.05 -5.76 23.84
C PRO A 135 2.16 -7.01 23.86
N PRO A 136 2.61 -8.13 23.25
CA PRO A 136 1.83 -9.35 23.10
C PRO A 136 1.31 -9.92 24.42
N GLU A 137 2.10 -9.88 25.50
CA GLU A 137 1.65 -10.35 26.83
C GLU A 137 0.40 -9.61 27.35
N LYS A 138 0.24 -8.33 27.01
CA LYS A 138 -0.96 -7.55 27.37
C LYS A 138 -2.06 -7.65 26.32
N LEU A 139 -1.67 -7.73 25.04
CA LEU A 139 -2.60 -7.70 23.92
C LEU A 139 -3.34 -9.03 23.72
N TYR A 140 -2.60 -10.14 23.79
CA TYR A 140 -3.10 -11.49 23.55
C TYR A 140 -4.29 -11.86 24.45
N PRO A 141 -4.21 -11.78 25.80
CA PRO A 141 -5.33 -12.15 26.66
C PRO A 141 -6.55 -11.24 26.42
N LYS A 142 -6.33 -9.95 26.20
CA LYS A 142 -7.39 -8.96 25.96
C LYS A 142 -8.18 -9.27 24.69
N VAL A 143 -7.48 -9.57 23.59
CA VAL A 143 -8.12 -9.89 22.30
C VAL A 143 -8.77 -11.28 22.32
N LYS A 144 -8.14 -12.26 22.98
CA LYS A 144 -8.71 -13.60 23.16
C LYS A 144 -10.03 -13.54 23.92
N GLN A 145 -10.06 -12.83 25.06
CA GLN A 145 -11.27 -12.64 25.85
C GLN A 145 -12.37 -11.96 25.03
N LEU A 146 -12.03 -10.94 24.23
CA LEU A 146 -13.01 -10.28 23.36
C LEU A 146 -13.63 -11.26 22.36
N PHE A 147 -12.84 -12.14 21.74
CA PHE A 147 -13.34 -13.14 20.81
C PHE A 147 -14.24 -14.18 21.49
N GLU A 148 -13.86 -14.63 22.69
CA GLU A 148 -14.65 -15.57 23.48
C GLU A 148 -15.98 -14.96 23.94
N ILE A 149 -16.01 -13.66 24.27
CA ILE A 149 -17.23 -12.95 24.65
C ILE A 149 -18.14 -12.72 23.44
N TYR A 150 -17.61 -12.16 22.34
CA TYR A 150 -18.43 -11.71 21.22
C TYR A 150 -18.77 -12.80 20.21
N GLY A 151 -17.85 -13.74 19.97
CA GLY A 151 -17.99 -14.79 18.98
C GLY A 151 -19.31 -15.59 19.08
N PRO A 152 -19.70 -16.09 20.27
CA PRO A 152 -20.92 -16.89 20.40
C PRO A 152 -22.20 -16.07 20.35
N LEU A 153 -22.16 -14.76 20.62
CA LEU A 153 -23.38 -13.94 20.78
C LEU A 153 -24.27 -13.99 19.55
N LYS A 154 -25.55 -14.31 19.77
CA LYS A 154 -26.53 -14.41 18.68
C LYS A 154 -27.11 -13.07 18.26
N CYS A 155 -27.46 -12.98 16.99
CA CYS A 155 -28.28 -11.91 16.45
C CYS A 155 -29.73 -12.10 16.85
N ALA A 156 -30.36 -11.10 17.49
CA ALA A 156 -31.78 -11.14 17.83
C ALA A 156 -32.69 -11.36 16.60
N ARG A 157 -32.29 -10.89 15.41
CA ARG A 157 -33.08 -11.01 14.17
C ARG A 157 -32.83 -12.31 13.41
N THR A 158 -31.58 -12.76 13.31
CA THR A 158 -31.22 -13.90 12.45
C THR A 158 -30.98 -15.20 13.22
N GLY A 159 -30.90 -15.15 14.55
CA GLY A 159 -30.61 -16.31 15.41
C GLY A 159 -29.18 -16.85 15.33
N ARG A 160 -28.42 -16.49 14.28
CA ARG A 160 -27.01 -16.89 14.07
C ARG A 160 -26.07 -16.19 15.04
N SER A 161 -24.98 -16.86 15.43
CA SER A 161 -23.86 -16.29 16.16
C SER A 161 -23.13 -15.21 15.34
N LEU A 162 -22.40 -14.34 16.02
CA LEU A 162 -21.59 -13.31 15.38
C LEU A 162 -20.45 -13.91 14.57
N PHE A 163 -19.77 -14.91 15.14
CA PHE A 163 -18.74 -15.67 14.44
C PHE A 163 -19.34 -16.94 13.84
N ASP A 164 -19.05 -17.16 12.57
CA ASP A 164 -19.19 -18.46 11.93
C ASP A 164 -17.86 -19.24 12.02
N ASN A 165 -17.84 -20.45 11.47
CA ASN A 165 -16.66 -21.32 11.53
C ASN A 165 -15.43 -20.66 10.89
N GLU A 166 -15.62 -19.85 9.85
CA GLU A 166 -14.53 -19.16 9.15
C GLU A 166 -14.01 -17.98 9.98
N ALA A 167 -14.89 -17.20 10.61
CA ALA A 167 -14.52 -16.13 11.52
C ALA A 167 -13.73 -16.66 12.73
N TRP A 168 -14.06 -17.86 13.25
CA TRP A 168 -13.28 -18.52 14.29
C TRP A 168 -11.87 -18.94 13.83
N LYS A 169 -11.72 -19.43 12.60
CA LYS A 169 -10.39 -19.72 12.02
C LYS A 169 -9.58 -18.45 11.79
N GLN A 170 -10.23 -17.38 11.34
CA GLN A 170 -9.60 -16.07 11.15
C GLN A 170 -9.15 -15.47 12.49
N SER A 171 -9.98 -15.57 13.53
CA SER A 171 -9.64 -15.07 14.87
C SER A 171 -8.46 -15.83 15.48
N LYS A 172 -8.35 -17.15 15.24
CA LYS A 172 -7.16 -17.96 15.58
C LYS A 172 -5.89 -17.44 14.91
N ASN A 173 -5.94 -17.12 13.61
CA ASN A 173 -4.80 -16.57 12.88
C ASN A 173 -4.37 -15.19 13.41
N ILE A 174 -5.32 -14.38 13.86
CA ILE A 174 -5.05 -13.09 14.52
C ILE A 174 -4.34 -13.31 15.85
N LEU A 175 -4.86 -14.20 16.70
CA LEU A 175 -4.25 -14.54 17.98
C LEU A 175 -2.82 -15.06 17.80
N LYS A 176 -2.58 -15.92 16.81
CA LYS A 176 -1.24 -16.38 16.43
C LYS A 176 -0.32 -15.21 16.05
N SER A 177 -0.81 -14.28 15.22
CA SER A 177 -0.04 -13.10 14.80
C SER A 177 0.32 -12.18 15.98
N ILE A 178 -0.61 -12.01 16.93
CA ILE A 178 -0.36 -11.25 18.16
C ILE A 178 0.69 -11.96 19.01
N HIS A 179 0.53 -13.28 19.20
CA HIS A 179 1.44 -14.11 19.99
C HIS A 179 2.89 -14.04 19.46
N GLU A 180 3.07 -14.09 18.14
CA GLU A 180 4.36 -13.94 17.44
C GLU A 180 4.93 -12.50 17.49
N GLY A 181 4.24 -11.55 18.15
CA GLY A 181 4.70 -10.17 18.29
C GLY A 181 4.64 -9.34 17.01
N GLN A 182 3.92 -9.80 15.98
CA GLN A 182 3.84 -9.15 14.67
C GLN A 182 2.85 -7.97 14.63
N VAL A 183 2.08 -7.75 15.70
CA VAL A 183 1.03 -6.72 15.75
C VAL A 183 1.42 -5.57 16.67
N SER A 184 2.17 -5.88 17.74
CA SER A 184 2.57 -4.90 18.75
C SER A 184 3.59 -3.90 18.22
N ASP A 185 3.53 -2.66 18.72
CA ASP A 185 4.52 -1.66 18.36
C ASP A 185 5.89 -1.98 19.00
N PRO A 186 7.01 -1.72 18.29
CA PRO A 186 8.33 -1.86 18.87
C PRO A 186 8.56 -0.86 20.02
N PRO A 187 9.26 -1.26 21.09
CA PRO A 187 9.55 -0.36 22.21
C PRO A 187 10.38 0.84 21.74
N GLY A 188 10.03 2.03 22.21
CA GLY A 188 10.73 3.28 21.90
C GLY A 188 10.45 3.86 20.51
N PHE A 189 9.60 3.23 19.68
CA PHE A 189 9.24 3.75 18.36
C PHE A 189 7.82 4.32 18.34
N SER A 190 7.66 5.56 17.87
CA SER A 190 6.36 6.19 17.69
C SER A 190 5.98 6.26 16.22
N PHE A 191 4.85 5.65 15.86
CA PHE A 191 4.28 5.74 14.51
C PHE A 191 3.49 7.04 14.26
N TYR A 192 3.60 8.01 15.18
CA TYR A 192 2.87 9.26 15.11
C TYR A 192 3.83 10.45 15.04
N PHE A 193 3.69 11.25 13.98
CA PHE A 193 4.47 12.47 13.76
C PHE A 193 3.62 13.70 14.06
N HIS A 194 4.15 14.62 14.87
CA HIS A 194 3.52 15.91 15.09
C HIS A 194 3.59 16.74 13.81
N MET A 195 2.43 17.19 13.31
CA MET A 195 2.36 17.99 12.08
C MET A 195 2.28 19.49 12.38
N ARG A 196 1.29 19.87 13.20
CA ARG A 196 0.99 21.26 13.58
C ARG A 196 0.02 21.27 14.75
N LYS A 197 -0.27 22.44 15.29
CA LYS A 197 -1.41 22.65 16.21
C LYS A 197 -2.65 23.11 15.44
N ASP A 198 -3.83 22.78 15.96
CA ASP A 198 -5.09 23.29 15.44
C ASP A 198 -5.51 24.63 16.09
N ARG A 199 -6.72 25.11 15.77
CA ARG A 199 -7.26 26.36 16.32
C ARG A 199 -7.49 26.31 17.84
N ASP A 200 -7.70 25.12 18.38
CA ASP A 200 -7.93 24.87 19.80
C ASP A 200 -6.60 24.64 20.55
N GLY A 201 -5.44 24.77 19.86
CA GLY A 201 -4.11 24.54 20.41
C GLY A 201 -3.72 23.07 20.53
N LEU A 202 -4.56 22.14 20.05
CA LEU A 202 -4.32 20.71 20.14
C LEU A 202 -3.34 20.24 19.06
N PRO A 203 -2.43 19.30 19.37
CA PRO A 203 -1.54 18.72 18.39
C PRO A 203 -2.34 17.92 17.35
N LEU A 204 -1.99 18.07 16.08
CA LEU A 204 -2.45 17.20 15.00
C LEU A 204 -1.33 16.24 14.64
N TYR A 205 -1.63 14.95 14.73
CA TYR A 205 -0.67 13.90 14.41
C TYR A 205 -0.98 13.24 13.07
N ARG A 206 0.08 12.83 12.37
CA ARG A 206 0.01 11.92 11.23
C ARG A 206 0.48 10.54 11.65
N CYS A 207 -0.33 9.53 11.39
CA CYS A 207 0.01 8.13 11.64
C CYS A 207 0.68 7.54 10.38
N CYS A 208 1.77 6.81 10.55
CA CYS A 208 2.38 6.02 9.46
C CYS A 208 1.99 4.53 9.49
N ARG A 209 1.13 4.09 10.41
CA ARG A 209 0.54 2.74 10.36
C ARG A 209 -0.46 2.60 9.22
N GLY A 210 -0.51 1.41 8.64
CA GLY A 210 -1.53 0.99 7.68
C GLY A 210 -1.03 0.82 6.26
N THR A 211 -1.94 0.42 5.37
CA THR A 211 -1.71 0.41 3.94
C THR A 211 -1.23 1.79 3.55
N ASN A 212 -0.09 1.80 2.86
CA ASN A 212 0.40 3.01 2.25
C ASN A 212 -0.76 3.66 1.46
N SER A 213 -0.82 4.98 1.44
CA SER A 213 -1.70 5.66 0.48
C SER A 213 -1.27 5.41 -0.98
N LEU A 214 -0.28 4.53 -1.23
CA LEU A 214 0.10 4.12 -2.56
C LEU A 214 -1.04 3.29 -3.17
N GLU A 215 -1.56 2.25 -2.50
CA GLU A 215 -2.58 1.36 -3.08
C GLU A 215 -3.95 2.04 -3.30
N GLY A 216 -4.47 2.72 -2.27
CA GLY A 216 -5.76 3.43 -2.37
C GLY A 216 -5.68 4.84 -2.95
N GLY A 217 -4.51 5.49 -2.87
CA GLY A 217 -4.31 6.88 -3.30
C GLY A 217 -3.62 6.99 -4.64
N ILE A 218 -2.42 6.43 -4.82
CA ILE A 218 -1.68 6.54 -6.08
C ILE A 218 -2.21 5.58 -7.15
N HIS A 219 -2.25 4.28 -6.88
CA HIS A 219 -2.65 3.26 -7.86
C HIS A 219 -4.06 3.52 -8.38
N GLN A 220 -5.04 3.77 -7.50
CA GLN A 220 -6.41 4.10 -7.91
C GLN A 220 -6.50 5.40 -8.72
N ASN A 221 -5.74 6.44 -8.36
CA ASN A 221 -5.73 7.68 -9.14
C ASN A 221 -5.09 7.49 -10.51
N ILE A 222 -4.02 6.69 -10.61
CA ILE A 222 -3.42 6.32 -11.89
C ILE A 222 -4.45 5.55 -12.72
N ILE A 223 -5.02 4.45 -12.21
CA ILE A 223 -6.00 3.63 -12.94
C ILE A 223 -7.16 4.48 -13.48
N ARG A 224 -7.74 5.36 -12.64
CA ARG A 224 -8.83 6.25 -13.05
C ARG A 224 -8.42 7.28 -14.10
N LYS A 225 -7.22 7.81 -14.02
CA LYS A 225 -6.71 8.83 -14.95
C LYS A 225 -6.20 8.26 -16.26
N PHE A 226 -5.80 6.99 -16.31
CA PHE A 226 -5.18 6.40 -17.49
C PHE A 226 -6.07 5.35 -18.19
N GLY A 227 -6.88 4.62 -17.42
CA GLY A 227 -7.67 3.51 -17.94
C GLY A 227 -8.70 3.89 -19.02
N SER A 228 -9.19 5.14 -19.02
CA SER A 228 -10.20 5.61 -19.97
C SER A 228 -9.65 6.25 -21.25
N PHE A 229 -8.36 6.60 -21.30
CA PHE A 229 -7.83 7.47 -22.37
C PHE A 229 -7.21 6.73 -23.55
N GLY A 230 -7.08 5.40 -23.48
CA GLY A 230 -6.36 4.64 -24.51
C GLY A 230 -4.95 5.20 -24.77
N ALA A 231 -4.31 5.71 -23.71
CA ALA A 231 -3.06 6.45 -23.82
C ALA A 231 -1.93 5.56 -24.36
N SER A 232 -1.13 6.10 -25.27
CA SER A 232 0.08 5.42 -25.74
C SER A 232 1.09 5.27 -24.59
N PRO A 233 2.06 4.34 -24.69
CA PRO A 233 3.14 4.21 -23.70
C PRO A 233 3.90 5.51 -23.47
N GLU A 234 4.17 6.28 -24.55
CA GLU A 234 4.85 7.58 -24.50
C GLU A 234 4.04 8.62 -23.73
N LEU A 235 2.75 8.76 -24.06
CA LEU A 235 1.86 9.68 -23.35
C LEU A 235 1.71 9.29 -21.88
N THR A 236 1.64 7.98 -21.61
CA THR A 236 1.52 7.46 -20.25
C THR A 236 2.76 7.78 -19.42
N ASP A 237 3.97 7.57 -19.97
CA ASP A 237 5.23 7.89 -19.28
C ASP A 237 5.33 9.39 -18.97
N ALA A 238 4.96 10.24 -19.94
CA ALA A 238 4.96 11.69 -19.77
C ALA A 238 4.01 12.17 -18.67
N VAL A 239 2.75 11.73 -18.70
CA VAL A 239 1.76 12.13 -17.68
C VAL A 239 2.09 11.52 -16.31
N LEU A 240 2.67 10.32 -16.27
CA LEU A 240 3.16 9.73 -15.01
C LEU A 240 4.34 10.52 -14.43
N ALA A 241 5.23 11.05 -15.26
CA ALA A 241 6.30 11.93 -14.81
C ALA A 241 5.76 13.23 -14.19
N ASP A 242 4.82 13.92 -14.86
CA ASP A 242 4.15 15.11 -14.30
C ASP A 242 3.39 14.78 -13.00
N TYR A 243 2.63 13.68 -12.98
CA TYR A 243 1.92 13.24 -11.77
C TYR A 243 2.89 12.98 -10.61
N ARG A 244 3.98 12.25 -10.86
CA ARG A 244 5.02 11.95 -9.84
C ARG A 244 5.61 13.24 -9.29
N LEU A 245 5.97 14.19 -10.16
CA LEU A 245 6.51 15.48 -9.75
C LEU A 245 5.56 16.23 -8.82
N ARG A 246 4.31 16.44 -9.26
CA ARG A 246 3.30 17.18 -8.48
C ARG A 246 2.98 16.49 -7.16
N HIS A 247 2.76 15.17 -7.20
CA HIS A 247 2.46 14.38 -6.03
C HIS A 247 3.60 14.44 -5.00
N ASN A 248 4.85 14.31 -5.44
CA ASN A 248 6.02 14.36 -4.56
C ASN A 248 6.20 15.75 -3.94
N ILE A 249 5.94 16.83 -4.69
CA ILE A 249 5.96 18.19 -4.16
C ILE A 249 4.87 18.38 -3.11
N ASP A 250 3.62 17.99 -3.40
CA ASP A 250 2.50 18.12 -2.47
C ASP A 250 2.72 17.33 -1.19
N VAL A 251 3.03 16.04 -1.32
CA VAL A 251 3.23 15.14 -0.19
C VAL A 251 4.48 15.54 0.59
N GLY A 252 5.56 15.89 -0.11
CA GLY A 252 6.80 16.39 0.51
C GLY A 252 6.58 17.67 1.30
N THR A 253 5.80 18.61 0.76
CA THR A 253 5.43 19.87 1.42
C THR A 253 4.60 19.64 2.68
N ILE A 254 3.58 18.80 2.57
CA ILE A 254 2.73 18.47 3.71
C ILE A 254 3.55 17.76 4.78
N ASN A 255 4.40 16.80 4.41
CA ASN A 255 5.20 16.01 5.36
C ASN A 255 6.26 16.84 6.09
N ARG A 256 6.97 17.73 5.38
CA ARG A 256 8.07 18.51 5.98
C ARG A 256 7.59 19.73 6.73
N TYR A 257 6.52 20.39 6.25
CA TYR A 257 6.14 21.72 6.74
C TYR A 257 4.69 21.81 7.24
N GLY A 258 3.90 20.72 7.18
CA GLY A 258 2.52 20.71 7.66
C GLY A 258 1.56 21.65 6.90
N ARG A 259 1.97 22.12 5.71
CA ARG A 259 1.22 23.05 4.86
C ARG A 259 1.03 22.48 3.46
N VAL A 260 0.02 22.97 2.75
CA VAL A 260 -0.21 22.66 1.34
C VAL A 260 0.78 23.44 0.49
N HIS A 261 1.28 22.84 -0.59
CA HIS A 261 2.16 23.54 -1.53
C HIS A 261 1.42 24.74 -2.12
N LYS A 262 2.10 25.90 -2.13
CA LYS A 262 1.59 27.15 -2.68
C LYS A 262 2.69 27.71 -3.57
N GLY A 263 2.69 27.31 -4.82
CA GLY A 263 3.73 27.66 -5.78
C GLY A 263 3.54 26.91 -7.09
N HIS A 264 4.45 27.15 -8.03
CA HIS A 264 4.48 26.39 -9.26
C HIS A 264 5.00 24.96 -8.99
N TYR A 265 4.58 23.97 -9.79
CA TYR A 265 5.04 22.57 -9.64
C TYR A 265 6.30 22.26 -10.43
N GLU A 266 6.68 23.15 -11.35
CA GLU A 266 7.88 22.97 -12.15
C GLU A 266 9.08 23.60 -11.43
N PRO A 267 9.94 22.80 -10.79
CA PRO A 267 11.05 23.33 -10.01
C PRO A 267 12.04 24.11 -10.88
N TRP A 268 12.15 23.73 -12.15
CA TRP A 268 13.03 24.35 -13.14
C TRP A 268 12.64 25.80 -13.44
N LEU A 269 11.34 26.06 -13.57
CA LEU A 269 10.82 27.41 -13.78
C LEU A 269 11.04 28.29 -12.55
N THR A 270 10.77 27.76 -11.35
CA THR A 270 11.02 28.48 -10.09
C THR A 270 12.51 28.82 -9.94
N GLN A 271 13.39 27.87 -10.25
CA GLN A 271 14.84 28.08 -10.22
C GLN A 271 15.28 29.16 -11.22
N HIS A 272 14.79 29.09 -12.46
CA HIS A 272 15.09 30.11 -13.46
C HIS A 272 14.64 31.52 -13.04
N ILE A 273 13.45 31.63 -12.43
CA ILE A 273 12.96 32.90 -11.88
C ILE A 273 13.89 33.39 -10.76
N ASN A 274 14.33 32.50 -9.86
CA ASN A 274 15.28 32.86 -8.80
C ASN A 274 16.63 33.31 -9.36
N ASP A 275 17.16 32.65 -10.40
CA ASP A 275 18.40 33.04 -11.07
C ASP A 275 18.29 34.45 -11.69
N MET A 276 17.15 34.76 -12.32
CA MET A 276 16.89 36.10 -12.84
C MET A 276 16.78 37.15 -11.73
N ARG A 277 16.14 36.82 -10.62
CA ARG A 277 16.03 37.73 -9.45
C ARG A 277 17.39 38.05 -8.86
N GLU A 278 18.25 37.05 -8.72
CA GLU A 278 19.62 37.23 -8.23
C GLU A 278 20.44 38.15 -9.15
N LYS A 279 20.37 37.94 -10.48
CA LYS A 279 21.01 38.82 -11.47
C LYS A 279 20.53 40.27 -11.40
N LEU A 280 19.31 40.49 -10.91
CA LEU A 280 18.71 41.81 -10.72
C LEU A 280 18.90 42.37 -9.30
N GLY A 281 19.61 41.66 -8.41
CA GLY A 281 19.80 42.07 -7.02
C GLY A 281 18.52 42.00 -6.16
N LEU A 282 17.52 41.23 -6.58
CA LEU A 282 16.25 41.07 -5.88
C LEU A 282 16.29 39.90 -4.88
N ALA A 283 15.65 40.06 -3.73
CA ALA A 283 15.54 38.99 -2.74
C ALA A 283 14.78 37.76 -3.28
N TYR A 284 15.20 36.56 -2.86
CA TYR A 284 14.52 35.31 -3.20
C TYR A 284 13.13 35.20 -2.59
N THR A 285 12.21 34.56 -3.31
CA THR A 285 10.91 34.15 -2.77
C THR A 285 11.05 32.80 -2.06
N TYR A 286 11.42 32.81 -0.77
CA TYR A 286 11.60 31.61 0.07
C TYR A 286 10.32 30.80 0.38
N ASN A 287 9.23 31.04 -0.35
CA ASN A 287 7.93 30.42 -0.04
C ASN A 287 7.74 29.04 -0.67
N GLU A 288 8.60 28.62 -1.58
CA GLU A 288 8.42 27.35 -2.29
C GLU A 288 9.25 26.23 -1.65
N VAL A 289 8.57 25.11 -1.44
CA VAL A 289 9.12 23.94 -0.78
C VAL A 289 10.07 23.20 -1.70
N GLY A 290 11.32 23.06 -1.26
CA GLY A 290 12.32 22.20 -1.90
C GLY A 290 12.84 22.84 -3.18
N VAL A 291 14.10 23.23 -3.28
CA VAL A 291 15.29 22.42 -3.09
C VAL A 291 16.38 23.38 -2.60
N HIS A 292 17.12 23.07 -1.54
CA HIS A 292 18.23 23.92 -1.07
C HIS A 292 19.39 24.04 -2.07
N ARG A 293 19.32 23.29 -3.18
CA ARG A 293 20.26 23.31 -4.29
C ARG A 293 19.48 23.47 -5.58
N TYR A 294 20.06 24.20 -6.52
CA TYR A 294 19.53 24.26 -7.88
C TYR A 294 19.67 22.89 -8.52
N ALA A 295 18.65 22.44 -9.24
CA ALA A 295 18.67 21.16 -9.91
C ALA A 295 19.65 21.17 -11.11
N SER A 296 19.95 22.36 -11.66
CA SER A 296 21.06 22.59 -12.59
C SER A 296 22.44 22.33 -11.99
N GLN A 297 22.58 22.28 -10.65
CA GLN A 297 23.82 21.93 -9.95
C GLN A 297 23.91 20.44 -9.62
N LEU A 298 22.87 19.65 -9.91
CA LEU A 298 22.92 18.20 -9.76
C LEU A 298 23.57 17.60 -11.01
N ALA A 299 24.49 16.67 -10.81
CA ALA A 299 25.05 15.90 -11.91
C ALA A 299 23.93 15.09 -12.60
N PRO A 300 23.93 14.97 -13.94
CA PRO A 300 23.06 14.03 -14.63
C PRO A 300 23.23 12.62 -14.05
N SER A 301 22.13 11.91 -13.87
CA SER A 301 22.13 10.51 -13.46
C SER A 301 21.84 9.63 -14.66
N ASP A 302 22.55 8.50 -14.76
CA ASP A 302 22.26 7.45 -15.74
C ASP A 302 21.08 6.56 -15.27
N GLU A 303 20.56 6.79 -14.05
CA GLU A 303 19.40 6.06 -13.54
C GLU A 303 18.15 6.36 -14.38
N SER A 304 17.48 5.29 -14.82
CA SER A 304 16.19 5.36 -15.48
C SER A 304 15.13 4.61 -14.68
N PHE A 305 13.91 5.14 -14.67
CA PHE A 305 12.78 4.54 -13.96
C PHE A 305 11.64 4.29 -14.95
N GLY A 306 10.92 3.17 -14.79
CA GLY A 306 9.82 2.78 -15.67
C GLY A 306 10.27 1.83 -16.77
N ILE A 307 10.03 2.17 -18.03
CA ILE A 307 10.50 1.38 -19.18
C ILE A 307 12.00 1.61 -19.33
N GLY A 308 12.79 0.59 -19.03
CA GLY A 308 14.24 0.58 -19.08
C GLY A 308 14.80 -0.57 -19.90
N GLN A 309 16.10 -0.48 -20.18
CA GLN A 309 16.87 -1.49 -20.92
C GLN A 309 17.17 -2.70 -20.03
N LEU A 310 17.05 -3.91 -20.60
CA LEU A 310 17.53 -5.12 -19.95
C LEU A 310 19.07 -5.17 -20.00
N PRO A 311 19.73 -5.81 -19.02
CA PRO A 311 21.19 -5.93 -19.04
C PRO A 311 21.70 -6.50 -20.37
N SER A 312 22.82 -5.99 -20.88
CA SER A 312 23.37 -6.41 -22.18
C SER A 312 23.60 -7.92 -22.26
N SER A 313 24.05 -8.55 -21.17
CA SER A 313 24.22 -10.00 -21.08
C SER A 313 22.91 -10.78 -21.28
N VAL A 314 21.78 -10.23 -20.84
CA VAL A 314 20.45 -10.83 -21.01
C VAL A 314 19.98 -10.68 -22.46
N LEU A 315 20.25 -9.52 -23.08
CA LEU A 315 19.92 -9.29 -24.48
C LEU A 315 20.72 -10.22 -25.40
N GLU A 316 22.02 -10.36 -25.18
CA GLU A 316 22.89 -11.30 -25.89
C GLU A 316 22.45 -12.76 -25.70
N LEU A 317 22.12 -13.14 -24.46
CA LEU A 317 21.66 -14.49 -24.15
C LEU A 317 20.45 -14.90 -24.99
N TYR A 318 19.53 -13.97 -25.27
CA TYR A 318 18.32 -14.25 -26.03
C TYR A 318 18.39 -13.84 -27.51
N GLY A 319 19.53 -13.36 -27.99
CA GLY A 319 19.69 -12.88 -29.36
C GLY A 319 18.83 -11.65 -29.68
N ILE A 320 18.62 -10.77 -28.70
CA ILE A 320 17.88 -9.52 -28.88
C ILE A 320 18.88 -8.44 -29.33
N GLU A 321 18.63 -7.85 -30.48
CA GLU A 321 19.52 -6.84 -31.07
C GLU A 321 19.39 -5.49 -30.36
N GLN A 322 20.52 -4.95 -29.93
CA GLN A 322 20.62 -3.62 -29.35
C GLN A 322 20.70 -2.53 -30.43
N ILE A 323 20.22 -1.33 -30.10
CA ILE A 323 20.48 -0.15 -30.94
C ILE A 323 21.90 0.35 -30.65
N ASP A 324 22.72 0.53 -31.69
CA ASP A 324 24.02 1.20 -31.58
C ASP A 324 23.83 2.68 -31.20
N HIS A 325 24.04 3.00 -29.93
CA HIS A 325 23.93 4.37 -29.41
C HIS A 325 25.11 5.29 -29.78
N THR A 326 26.10 4.79 -30.52
CA THR A 326 27.32 5.51 -30.90
C THR A 326 27.14 6.62 -31.93
N SER A 327 25.96 6.77 -32.54
CA SER A 327 25.76 7.71 -33.66
C SER A 327 24.76 8.86 -33.41
N ASN A 328 24.20 9.01 -32.20
CA ASN A 328 23.22 10.09 -31.94
C ASN A 328 23.25 10.66 -30.51
N SER A 329 24.41 10.73 -29.88
CA SER A 329 24.63 11.50 -28.65
C SER A 329 25.22 12.88 -28.98
N SER A 330 24.52 13.67 -29.78
CA SER A 330 24.42 15.09 -29.43
C SER A 330 23.60 15.13 -28.14
N VAL A 331 24.26 14.88 -27.00
CA VAL A 331 23.72 15.22 -25.68
C VAL A 331 23.28 16.67 -25.84
N LYS A 332 21.97 16.93 -25.84
CA LYS A 332 21.49 18.31 -25.77
C LYS A 332 22.10 18.86 -24.49
N GLN A 333 23.12 19.69 -24.63
CA GLN A 333 23.67 20.45 -23.53
C GLN A 333 22.54 21.39 -23.13
N TYR A 334 21.82 21.02 -22.07
CA TYR A 334 20.82 21.87 -21.47
C TYR A 334 21.59 23.00 -20.78
N THR A 335 21.75 24.11 -21.49
CA THR A 335 22.56 25.25 -21.03
C THR A 335 21.77 26.17 -20.10
N SER A 336 20.44 26.02 -20.04
CA SER A 336 19.57 26.82 -19.19
C SER A 336 18.55 25.99 -18.41
N SER A 337 18.16 26.47 -17.23
CA SER A 337 17.10 25.87 -16.40
C SER A 337 15.75 25.77 -17.16
N SER A 338 15.50 26.62 -18.16
CA SER A 338 14.32 26.54 -19.03
C SER A 338 14.32 25.33 -19.97
N ASP A 339 15.49 24.80 -20.34
CA ASP A 339 15.58 23.63 -21.21
C ASP A 339 15.30 22.32 -20.46
N LEU A 340 15.36 22.35 -19.12
CA LEU A 340 15.06 21.24 -18.22
C LEU A 340 13.57 21.17 -17.84
N ALA A 341 12.75 22.09 -18.36
CA ALA A 341 11.32 22.10 -18.16
C ALA A 341 10.71 20.72 -18.50
N THR A 342 9.89 20.19 -17.60
CA THR A 342 9.31 18.84 -17.73
C THR A 342 8.41 18.75 -18.96
N LEU A 343 7.76 19.86 -19.31
CA LEU A 343 6.97 20.00 -20.54
C LEU A 343 7.84 20.00 -21.82
N VAL A 344 9.09 20.45 -21.74
CA VAL A 344 10.04 20.49 -22.86
C VAL A 344 10.72 19.13 -23.05
N ILE A 345 11.05 18.43 -21.96
CA ILE A 345 11.61 17.08 -21.99
C ILE A 345 10.58 16.04 -22.50
N LEU A 346 9.29 16.25 -22.21
CA LEU A 346 8.20 15.33 -22.52
C LEU A 346 7.35 15.78 -23.72
N CYS A 347 7.94 16.48 -24.69
CA CYS A 347 7.28 16.77 -25.96
C CYS A 347 7.01 15.47 -26.74
N GLY A 348 5.94 14.78 -26.36
CA GLY A 348 5.42 13.63 -27.09
C GLY A 348 4.77 14.07 -28.39
N SER A 349 4.96 13.28 -29.43
CA SER A 349 4.26 13.50 -30.69
C SER A 349 2.77 13.15 -30.54
N THR A 350 1.88 14.07 -30.89
CA THR A 350 0.43 13.80 -31.01
C THR A 350 0.07 13.09 -32.33
N LEU A 351 1.03 12.92 -33.24
CA LEU A 351 0.81 12.26 -34.51
C LEU A 351 0.57 10.76 -34.27
N GLN A 352 -0.62 10.29 -34.62
CA GLN A 352 -0.97 8.87 -34.64
C GLN A 352 -0.34 8.18 -35.86
N ILE A 353 0.99 8.07 -35.86
CA ILE A 353 1.71 7.29 -36.86
C ILE A 353 1.63 5.82 -36.47
N ALA A 354 1.11 4.98 -37.37
CA ALA A 354 1.06 3.53 -37.16
C ALA A 354 2.46 3.00 -36.80
N GLY A 355 2.57 2.29 -35.67
CA GLY A 355 3.83 1.75 -35.15
C GLY A 355 4.70 2.73 -34.35
N ALA A 356 4.33 4.00 -34.18
CA ALA A 356 5.09 4.95 -33.36
C ALA A 356 5.17 4.54 -31.88
N GLN A 357 4.11 3.94 -31.35
CA GLN A 357 4.07 3.41 -29.98
C GLN A 357 5.18 2.37 -29.71
N HIS A 358 5.50 1.53 -30.71
CA HIS A 358 6.52 0.49 -30.62
C HIS A 358 7.92 1.09 -30.71
N LYS A 359 8.10 2.16 -31.50
CA LYS A 359 9.38 2.89 -31.59
C LYS A 359 9.77 3.53 -30.26
N PHE A 360 8.81 4.14 -29.54
CA PHE A 360 9.07 4.69 -28.22
C PHE A 360 9.56 3.61 -27.24
N ILE A 361 8.85 2.49 -27.16
CA ILE A 361 9.22 1.38 -26.28
C ILE A 361 10.60 0.82 -26.66
N ALA A 362 10.85 0.55 -27.94
CA ALA A 362 12.11 0.02 -28.43
C ALA A 362 13.29 0.93 -28.06
N ARG A 363 13.13 2.25 -28.27
CA ARG A 363 14.12 3.26 -27.89
C ARG A 363 14.38 3.28 -26.39
N ARG A 364 13.34 3.20 -25.55
CA ARG A 364 13.47 3.17 -24.09
C ARG A 364 14.13 1.89 -23.58
N GLN A 365 13.95 0.77 -24.30
CA GLN A 365 14.54 -0.52 -24.00
C GLN A 365 15.94 -0.70 -24.61
N GLY A 366 16.41 0.23 -25.45
CA GLY A 366 17.74 0.16 -26.10
C GLY A 366 17.86 -0.94 -27.16
N VAL A 367 16.75 -1.33 -27.80
CA VAL A 367 16.67 -2.49 -28.73
C VAL A 367 16.03 -2.10 -30.05
N VAL A 368 16.36 -2.83 -31.13
CA VAL A 368 15.91 -2.51 -32.50
C VAL A 368 14.38 -2.54 -32.62
N TYR A 369 13.75 -3.54 -32.00
CA TYR A 369 12.30 -3.72 -31.91
C TYR A 369 11.88 -3.87 -30.46
N PRO A 370 10.66 -3.49 -30.06
CA PRO A 370 10.28 -3.55 -28.66
C PRO A 370 10.13 -5.01 -28.17
N ILE A 371 10.41 -5.21 -26.88
CA ILE A 371 10.13 -6.44 -26.15
C ILE A 371 8.73 -6.33 -25.55
N LEU A 372 7.79 -7.13 -26.04
CA LEU A 372 6.36 -7.05 -25.69
C LEU A 372 5.80 -8.43 -25.29
N PRO A 373 4.72 -8.53 -24.49
CA PRO A 373 4.00 -9.79 -24.30
C PRO A 373 3.43 -10.34 -25.62
N VAL A 374 3.01 -11.61 -25.65
CA VAL A 374 2.27 -12.18 -26.79
C VAL A 374 0.89 -11.53 -26.85
N GLN A 375 0.59 -10.80 -27.93
CA GLN A 375 -0.62 -9.97 -28.01
C GLN A 375 -1.45 -10.26 -29.25
N THR A 376 -0.83 -10.32 -30.43
CA THR A 376 -1.56 -10.41 -31.72
C THR A 376 -1.93 -11.86 -32.06
N GLN A 377 -2.96 -12.06 -32.90
CA GLN A 377 -3.32 -13.41 -33.35
C GLN A 377 -2.17 -14.09 -34.10
N ALA A 378 -1.44 -13.35 -34.95
CA ALA A 378 -0.27 -13.87 -35.66
C ALA A 378 0.81 -14.37 -34.70
N GLU A 379 1.08 -13.65 -33.60
CA GLU A 379 2.00 -14.11 -32.57
C GLU A 379 1.49 -15.38 -31.87
N ARG A 380 0.18 -15.47 -31.58
CA ARG A 380 -0.43 -16.66 -30.96
C ARG A 380 -0.31 -17.88 -31.86
N ASP A 381 -0.60 -17.74 -33.15
CA ASP A 381 -0.49 -18.82 -34.13
C ASP A 381 0.96 -19.28 -34.29
N LYS A 382 1.90 -18.31 -34.26
CA LYS A 382 3.33 -18.62 -34.33
C LYS A 382 3.84 -19.29 -33.06
N PHE A 383 3.37 -18.87 -31.89
CA PHE A 383 3.65 -19.53 -30.62
C PHE A 383 3.22 -20.99 -30.64
N ASP A 384 1.99 -21.25 -31.08
CA ASP A 384 1.45 -22.60 -31.21
C ASP A 384 2.27 -23.46 -32.19
N ASN A 385 2.66 -22.90 -33.34
CA ASN A 385 3.51 -23.60 -34.30
C ASN A 385 4.88 -23.96 -33.73
N ILE A 386 5.55 -23.03 -33.03
CA ILE A 386 6.86 -23.31 -32.41
C ILE A 386 6.72 -24.35 -31.30
N LEU A 387 5.66 -24.24 -30.48
CA LEU A 387 5.39 -25.21 -29.42
C LEU A 387 5.18 -26.62 -30.01
N LYS A 388 4.39 -26.74 -31.08
CA LYS A 388 4.15 -28.01 -31.79
C LYS A 388 5.41 -28.61 -32.41
N THR A 389 6.19 -27.79 -33.11
CA THR A 389 7.28 -28.26 -33.97
C THR A 389 8.61 -28.42 -33.26
N LYS A 390 8.90 -27.57 -32.26
CA LYS A 390 10.19 -27.54 -31.55
C LYS A 390 10.09 -28.06 -30.11
N PHE A 391 8.89 -28.11 -29.54
CA PHE A 391 8.64 -28.56 -28.17
C PHE A 391 7.47 -29.57 -28.13
N SER A 392 7.50 -30.57 -29.02
CA SER A 392 6.40 -31.54 -29.21
C SER A 392 6.00 -32.27 -27.92
N GLU A 393 6.96 -32.63 -27.05
CA GLU A 393 6.65 -33.21 -25.73
C GLU A 393 5.86 -32.24 -24.84
N SER A 394 6.18 -30.95 -24.87
CA SER A 394 5.46 -29.91 -24.12
C SER A 394 4.08 -29.65 -24.68
N TYR A 395 3.92 -29.82 -25.99
CA TYR A 395 2.65 -29.69 -26.69
C TYR A 395 1.71 -30.87 -26.40
N ILE A 396 2.21 -32.11 -26.49
CA ILE A 396 1.40 -33.33 -26.35
C ILE A 396 1.15 -33.69 -24.88
N ASN A 397 2.19 -33.62 -24.04
CA ASN A 397 2.13 -34.11 -22.66
C ASN A 397 1.99 -32.97 -21.62
N HIS A 398 1.75 -31.73 -22.06
CA HIS A 398 1.70 -30.53 -21.22
C HIS A 398 2.92 -30.37 -20.28
N ARG A 399 4.08 -30.89 -20.69
CA ARG A 399 5.35 -30.69 -19.99
C ARG A 399 5.79 -29.24 -20.14
N ILE A 400 6.31 -28.64 -19.08
CA ILE A 400 6.78 -27.26 -19.11
C ILE A 400 7.93 -27.14 -20.13
N PRO A 401 7.81 -26.28 -21.18
CA PRO A 401 8.88 -26.09 -22.16
C PRO A 401 10.04 -25.28 -21.57
N ASP A 402 11.23 -25.45 -22.15
CA ASP A 402 12.37 -24.58 -21.85
C ASP A 402 12.16 -23.20 -22.50
N PHE A 403 11.73 -22.25 -21.68
CA PHE A 403 11.42 -20.90 -22.13
C PHE A 403 12.64 -20.07 -22.51
N GLU A 404 13.85 -20.43 -22.06
CA GLU A 404 15.07 -19.75 -22.49
C GLU A 404 15.42 -20.12 -23.93
N VAL A 405 15.35 -21.42 -24.25
CA VAL A 405 15.50 -21.91 -25.63
C VAL A 405 14.39 -21.38 -26.51
N PHE A 406 13.15 -21.33 -26.01
CA PHE A 406 12.02 -20.77 -26.75
C PHE A 406 12.25 -19.29 -27.08
N ALA A 407 12.68 -18.47 -26.11
CA ALA A 407 12.99 -17.05 -26.36
C ALA A 407 14.07 -16.86 -27.43
N LYS A 408 15.12 -17.69 -27.43
CA LYS A 408 16.17 -17.70 -28.47
C LYS A 408 15.64 -18.08 -29.85
N ILE A 409 14.75 -19.07 -29.95
CA ILE A 409 14.12 -19.41 -31.25
C ILE A 409 13.23 -18.25 -31.71
N TRP A 410 12.50 -17.63 -30.78
CA TRP A 410 11.61 -16.52 -31.10
C TRP A 410 12.35 -15.29 -31.62
N SER A 411 13.51 -14.93 -31.06
CA SER A 411 14.23 -13.74 -31.52
C SER A 411 14.66 -13.82 -32.99
N THR A 412 14.87 -15.02 -33.54
CA THR A 412 15.25 -15.23 -34.95
C THR A 412 14.15 -14.89 -35.97
N ILE A 413 12.90 -14.77 -35.53
CA ILE A 413 11.74 -14.53 -36.42
C ILE A 413 11.16 -13.12 -36.28
N VAL A 414 11.78 -12.26 -35.48
CA VAL A 414 11.28 -10.91 -35.17
C VAL A 414 11.44 -10.00 -36.40
N ASP A 415 10.37 -9.27 -36.75
CA ASP A 415 10.32 -8.36 -37.90
C ASP A 415 9.92 -6.92 -37.54
N GLY A 416 9.56 -6.67 -36.27
CA GLY A 416 9.13 -5.37 -35.79
C GLY A 416 7.77 -4.88 -36.29
N LYS A 417 7.04 -5.72 -37.03
CA LYS A 417 5.71 -5.42 -37.58
C LYS A 417 4.66 -6.40 -37.06
N ASN A 418 4.87 -7.68 -37.30
CA ASN A 418 3.99 -8.76 -36.89
C ASN A 418 4.51 -9.48 -35.65
N PHE A 419 5.84 -9.56 -35.51
CA PHE A 419 6.52 -10.28 -34.45
C PHE A 419 7.49 -9.34 -33.72
N PHE A 420 7.34 -9.29 -32.40
CA PHE A 420 8.18 -8.51 -31.49
C PHE A 420 9.00 -9.43 -30.58
N TYR A 421 10.09 -8.94 -30.00
CA TYR A 421 10.90 -9.73 -29.07
C TYR A 421 10.09 -10.15 -27.84
N LYS A 422 10.39 -11.34 -27.29
CA LYS A 422 9.77 -11.90 -26.09
C LYS A 422 10.84 -12.33 -25.09
N THR A 423 10.57 -12.15 -23.80
CA THR A 423 11.38 -12.77 -22.75
C THR A 423 10.81 -14.16 -22.39
N PRO A 424 11.59 -15.01 -21.68
CA PRO A 424 11.07 -16.28 -21.16
C PRO A 424 9.82 -16.11 -20.29
N GLU A 425 9.72 -15.02 -19.52
CA GLU A 425 8.56 -14.73 -18.66
C GLU A 425 7.33 -14.39 -19.49
N HIS A 426 7.47 -13.64 -20.58
CA HIS A 426 6.37 -13.37 -21.50
C HIS A 426 5.81 -14.67 -22.10
N LEU A 427 6.70 -15.56 -22.55
CA LEU A 427 6.32 -16.84 -23.14
C LEU A 427 5.70 -17.78 -22.09
N ARG A 428 6.25 -17.81 -20.87
CA ARG A 428 5.71 -18.59 -19.75
C ARG A 428 4.33 -18.10 -19.33
N SER A 429 4.15 -16.79 -19.23
CA SER A 429 2.85 -16.20 -18.90
C SER A 429 1.80 -16.57 -19.94
N TYR A 430 2.14 -16.48 -21.23
CA TYR A 430 1.22 -16.89 -22.29
C TYR A 430 0.98 -18.40 -22.34
N TYR A 431 1.99 -19.23 -22.04
CA TYR A 431 1.83 -20.69 -21.96
C TYR A 431 0.79 -21.11 -20.93
N ASN A 432 0.75 -20.45 -19.76
CA ASN A 432 -0.26 -20.74 -18.74
C ASN A 432 -1.67 -20.46 -19.28
N VAL A 433 -1.85 -19.33 -19.96
CA VAL A 433 -3.13 -18.97 -20.60
C VAL A 433 -3.49 -19.98 -21.70
N TRP A 434 -2.53 -20.34 -22.55
CA TRP A 434 -2.72 -21.34 -23.61
C TRP A 434 -3.11 -22.71 -23.03
N LYS A 435 -2.44 -23.15 -21.96
CA LYS A 435 -2.72 -24.42 -21.28
C LYS A 435 -4.14 -24.44 -20.71
N ASP A 436 -4.58 -23.34 -20.11
CA ASP A 436 -5.96 -23.22 -19.59
C ASP A 436 -6.99 -23.31 -20.72
N PHE A 437 -6.70 -22.76 -21.90
CA PHE A 437 -7.57 -22.90 -23.08
C PHE A 437 -7.60 -24.31 -23.69
N GLN A 438 -6.56 -25.12 -23.50
CA GLN A 438 -6.53 -26.52 -23.99
C GLN A 438 -7.15 -27.52 -23.01
N ASN A 439 -7.33 -27.14 -21.74
CA ASN A 439 -7.93 -28.00 -20.69
C ASN A 439 -9.46 -27.85 -20.59
N ILE A 440 -10.09 -27.23 -21.60
CA ILE A 440 -11.55 -27.19 -21.82
C ILE A 440 -11.88 -28.17 -22.94
#